data_AF-A0A965DWU2-F1
#
_entry.id   AF-A0A965DWU2-F1
#
_cell.length_a   1.000
_cell.length_b   1.000
_cell.length_c   1.000
_cell.angle_alpha   90.00
_cell.angle_beta   90.00
_cell.angle_gamma   90.00
#
_symmetry.space_group_name_H-M   'P 1'
#
loop_
_entity.id
_entity.type
_entity.pdbx_description
1 polymer ?
#
loop_
_entity_poly.entity_id
_entity_poly.type
_entity_poly.pdbx_seq_one_letter_code
_entity_poly.pdbx_strand_id
1 'polypeptide(L)' 'MPSINEFLGAKPAKDNLDNLEKIMGSKPCSKCELDSEEYYWDPLNFIVTWTCKSGHLNTIKVNL' A
#
# COMPACT_ATOMS: atom_id res chain seq x y z
N MET A 1 -0.84 2.06 44.98
CA MET A 1 -1.45 1.20 43.93
C MET A 1 -1.28 1.93 42.61
N PRO A 2 -0.65 1.32 41.59
CA PRO A 2 -0.50 1.98 40.29
C PRO A 2 -1.85 2.08 39.58
N SER A 3 -2.05 3.19 38.88
CA SER A 3 -3.32 3.62 38.29
C SER A 3 -3.61 2.86 36.98
N ILE A 4 -4.87 2.44 36.79
CA ILE A 4 -5.39 1.69 35.62
C ILE A 4 -5.13 2.38 34.25
N ASN A 5 -4.78 3.66 34.24
CA ASN A 5 -4.50 4.43 33.02
C ASN A 5 -3.23 4.01 32.28
N GLU A 6 -2.34 3.19 32.88
CA GLU A 6 -1.16 2.66 32.17
C GLU A 6 -1.48 1.52 31.20
N PHE A 7 -2.66 0.90 31.30
CA PHE A 7 -3.09 -0.18 30.40
C PHE A 7 -3.88 0.30 29.18
N LEU A 8 -4.26 1.58 29.17
CA LEU A 8 -5.00 2.23 28.08
C LEU A 8 -4.09 3.04 27.15
N GLY A 9 -2.77 2.80 27.21
CA GLY A 9 -1.85 3.29 26.19
C GLY A 9 -2.32 2.81 24.83
N ALA A 10 -2.98 3.70 24.09
CA ALA A 10 -3.48 3.44 22.75
C ALA A 10 -2.35 2.77 21.97
N LYS A 11 -2.52 1.48 21.64
CA LYS A 11 -1.69 0.86 20.62
C LYS A 11 -1.74 1.83 19.44
N PRO A 12 -0.61 2.37 18.97
CA PRO A 12 -0.64 3.10 17.72
C PRO A 12 -1.30 2.14 16.73
N ALA A 13 -2.37 2.60 16.10
CA ALA A 13 -2.91 1.89 14.95
C ALA A 13 -1.70 1.73 14.04
N LYS A 14 -1.17 0.50 13.96
CA LYS A 14 -0.21 0.17 12.94
C LYS A 14 -1.02 0.25 11.67
N ASP A 15 -1.08 1.46 11.10
CA ASP A 15 -1.49 1.66 9.73
C ASP A 15 -0.78 0.57 8.93
N ASN A 16 -1.58 -0.22 8.21
CA ASN A 16 -1.26 -1.52 7.64
C ASN A 16 -0.19 -1.48 6.53
N LEU A 17 0.78 -0.57 6.62
CA LEU A 17 1.88 -0.42 5.68
C LEU A 17 2.85 -1.60 5.68
N ASP A 18 2.89 -2.37 6.77
CA ASP A 18 3.77 -3.55 6.94
C ASP A 18 3.46 -4.70 5.95
N ASN A 19 2.33 -4.66 5.24
CA ASN A 19 1.91 -5.74 4.34
C ASN A 19 2.07 -5.40 2.85
N LEU A 20 2.68 -4.25 2.48
CA LEU A 20 2.91 -3.93 1.08
C LEU A 20 4.08 -4.74 0.53
N GLU A 21 3.77 -5.73 -0.30
CA GLU A 21 4.76 -6.53 -1.03
C GLU A 21 5.22 -5.78 -2.28
N LYS A 22 6.52 -5.46 -2.36
CA LYS A 22 7.10 -4.90 -3.58
C LYS A 22 7.34 -6.02 -4.58
N ILE A 23 6.72 -5.90 -5.75
CA ILE A 23 6.85 -6.85 -6.86
C ILE A 23 7.47 -6.13 -8.05
N MET A 24 8.41 -6.80 -8.72
CA MET A 24 9.03 -6.30 -9.94
C MET A 24 8.26 -6.82 -11.16
N GLY A 25 7.87 -5.93 -12.06
CA GLY A 25 7.13 -6.27 -13.27
C GLY A 25 6.58 -5.03 -13.97
N SER A 26 6.44 -5.10 -15.30
CA SER A 26 5.92 -3.95 -16.07
C SER A 26 4.42 -3.75 -15.83
N LYS A 27 4.04 -2.56 -15.38
CA LYS A 27 2.64 -2.12 -15.24
C LYS A 27 2.38 -0.85 -16.04
N PRO A 28 1.39 -0.87 -16.94
CA PRO A 28 1.05 0.29 -17.74
C PRO A 28 0.43 1.39 -16.88
N CYS A 29 0.66 2.65 -17.23
CA CYS A 29 -0.02 3.77 -16.60
C CYS A 29 -1.32 4.09 -17.34
N SER A 30 -2.38 4.42 -16.61
CA SER A 30 -3.65 4.84 -17.23
C SER A 30 -3.63 6.30 -17.72
N LYS A 31 -2.60 7.08 -17.35
CA LYS A 31 -2.51 8.52 -17.65
C LYS A 31 -1.40 8.88 -18.63
N CYS A 32 -0.44 7.99 -18.87
CA CYS A 32 0.65 8.21 -19.81
C CYS A 32 1.12 6.90 -20.42
N GLU A 33 1.93 6.99 -21.47
CA GLU A 33 2.53 5.85 -22.17
C GLU A 33 3.80 5.31 -21.47
N LEU A 34 4.05 5.73 -20.22
CA LEU A 34 5.19 5.26 -19.45
C LEU A 34 4.77 4.17 -18.49
N ASP A 35 5.34 2.99 -18.69
CA ASP A 35 5.20 1.86 -17.79
C ASP A 35 6.04 2.05 -16.52
N SER A 36 5.58 1.45 -15.43
CA SER A 36 6.38 1.27 -14.22
C SER A 36 6.97 -0.13 -14.18
N GLU A 37 8.21 -0.24 -13.71
CA GLU A 37 8.92 -1.52 -13.55
C GLU A 37 8.67 -2.16 -12.18
N GLU A 38 8.03 -1.43 -11.27
CA GLU A 38 7.74 -1.86 -9.92
C GLU A 38 6.31 -1.52 -9.51
N TYR A 39 5.70 -2.42 -8.75
CA TYR A 39 4.39 -2.22 -8.17
C TYR A 39 4.34 -2.82 -6.76
N TYR A 40 3.38 -2.33 -5.98
CA TYR A 40 3.12 -2.75 -4.62
C TYR A 40 1.81 -3.52 -4.58
N TRP A 41 1.84 -4.69 -3.97
CA TRP A 41 0.68 -5.51 -3.72
C TRP A 41 0.32 -5.47 -2.24
N ASP A 42 -0.94 -5.17 -1.95
CA ASP A 42 -1.52 -5.26 -0.62
C ASP A 42 -2.44 -6.49 -0.57
N PRO A 43 -1.99 -7.61 0.04
CA PRO A 43 -2.77 -8.84 0.13
C PRO A 43 -3.96 -8.73 1.08
N LEU A 44 -3.97 -7.75 2.00
CA LEU A 44 -5.07 -7.58 2.96
C LEU A 44 -6.26 -6.88 2.30
N ASN A 45 -5.98 -5.82 1.54
CA ASN A 45 -7.02 -5.04 0.87
C ASN A 45 -7.28 -5.51 -0.58
N PHE A 46 -6.47 -6.44 -1.08
CA PHE A 46 -6.44 -6.88 -2.47
C PHE A 46 -6.24 -5.71 -3.43
N ILE A 47 -5.29 -4.83 -3.11
CA ILE A 47 -5.00 -3.60 -3.87
C ILE A 47 -3.61 -3.70 -4.49
N VAL A 48 -3.51 -3.43 -5.78
CA VAL A 48 -2.24 -3.22 -6.48
C VAL A 48 -2.05 -1.72 -6.68
N THR A 49 -0.90 -1.18 -6.26
CA THR A 49 -0.55 0.23 -6.43
C THR A 49 0.79 0.37 -7.13
N TRP A 50 0.92 1.25 -8.12
CA TRP A 50 2.20 1.54 -8.76
C TRP A 50 2.31 2.98 -9.18
N THR A 51 3.54 3.49 -9.18
CA THR A 51 3.85 4.85 -9.60
C THR A 51 4.61 4.79 -10.91
N CYS A 52 4.12 5.46 -11.94
CA CYS A 52 4.82 5.50 -13.23
C CYS A 52 6.04 6.44 -13.19
N LYS A 53 6.90 6.38 -14.21
CA LYS A 53 8.10 7.25 -14.30
C LYS A 53 7.79 8.75 -14.33
N SER A 54 6.57 9.14 -14.72
CA SER A 54 6.10 10.53 -14.65
C SER A 54 5.58 10.94 -13.26
N GLY A 55 5.46 10.01 -12.31
CA GLY A 55 4.95 10.28 -10.96
C GLY A 55 3.44 10.10 -10.78
N HIS A 56 2.71 9.53 -11.75
CA HIS A 56 1.29 9.23 -11.55
C HIS A 56 1.11 7.98 -10.69
N LEU A 57 0.36 8.13 -9.60
CA LEU A 57 -0.11 7.02 -8.78
C LEU A 57 -1.27 6.31 -9.49
N ASN A 58 -1.14 5.00 -9.68
CA ASN A 58 -2.18 4.12 -10.21
C ASN A 58 -2.51 3.09 -9.13
N THR A 59 -3.80 2.84 -8.93
CA THR A 59 -4.28 1.89 -7.92
C THR A 59 -5.42 1.07 -8.52
N ILE A 60 -5.32 -0.25 -8.44
CA ILE A 60 -6.36 -1.20 -8.86
C ILE A 60 -6.73 -2.06 -7.66
N LYS A 61 -8.04 -2.17 -7.41
CA LYS A 61 -8.58 -3.16 -6.47
C LYS A 61 -8.93 -4.43 -7.26
N VAL A 62 -8.39 -5.57 -6.85
CA VAL A 62 -8.49 -6.87 -7.55
C VAL A 62 -9.76 -7.65 -7.13
N ASN A 63 -10.75 -6.98 -6.54
CA ASN A 63 -11.99 -7.63 -6.15
C ASN A 63 -12.97 -7.65 -7.34
N LEU A 64 -13.31 -8.86 -7.80
CA LEU A 64 -14.33 -9.14 -8.83
C LEU A 64 -15.74 -8.87 -8.31
#